data_AF-A0A933V9Y4-F1
#
_entry.id   AF-A0A933V9Y4-F1
#
_cell.length_a   1.000
_cell.length_b   1.000
_cell.length_c   1.000
_cell.angle_alpha   90.00
_cell.angle_beta   90.00
_cell.angle_gamma   90.00
#
_symmetry.space_group_name_H-M   'P 1'
#
loop_
_entity.id
_entity.type
_entity.pdbx_description
1 polymer ?
#
loop_
_entity_poly.entity_id
_entity_poly.type
_entity_poly.pdbx_seq_one_letter_code
_entity_poly.pdbx_strand_id
1 'polypeptide(L)' 'MQDLQRIIDQAWENRASLSPGAAPAQVSEAVEHVLNDLGQGKLRVAERIDGQWVTHQWIKKAVLISFRLED' A
#
# COMPACT_ATOMS: atom_id res chain seq x y z
N MET A 1 0.21 11.24 3.77
CA MET A 1 1.20 10.14 3.57
C MET A 1 1.41 9.30 4.83
N GLN A 2 1.75 9.89 5.99
CA GLN A 2 1.91 9.11 7.23
C GLN A 2 0.65 8.29 7.58
N ASP A 3 -0.55 8.82 7.31
CA ASP A 3 -1.80 8.08 7.51
C ASP A 3 -1.95 6.87 6.57
N LEU A 4 -1.60 7.00 5.29
CA LEU A 4 -1.65 5.89 4.32
C LEU A 4 -0.68 4.78 4.74
N GLN A 5 0.56 5.14 5.07
CA GLN A 5 1.54 4.17 5.55
C GLN A 5 1.03 3.42 6.78
N ARG A 6 0.48 4.13 7.77
CA ARG A 6 -0.08 3.51 8.98
C ARG A 6 -1.22 2.55 8.67
N ILE A 7 -2.16 2.95 7.80
CA ILE A 7 -3.28 2.08 7.40
C ILE A 7 -2.77 0.82 6.70
N ILE A 8 -1.83 0.97 5.76
CA ILE A 8 -1.27 -0.15 5.02
C ILE A 8 -0.45 -1.08 5.92
N ASP A 9 0.34 -0.55 6.85
CA ASP A 9 1.09 -1.36 7.80
C ASP A 9 0.14 -2.15 8.73
N GLN A 10 -0.93 -1.52 9.23
CA GLN A 10 -1.94 -2.20 10.05
C GLN A 10 -2.70 -3.27 9.26
N ALA A 11 -3.07 -2.98 8.01
CA ALA A 11 -3.71 -3.92 7.12
C ALA A 11 -2.80 -5.10 6.79
N TRP A 12 -1.49 -4.85 6.65
CA TRP A 12 -0.51 -5.90 6.42
C TRP A 12 -0.38 -6.87 7.58
N GLU A 13 -0.33 -6.37 8.82
CA GLU A 13 -0.29 -7.23 10.02
C GLU A 13 -1.54 -8.12 10.10
N ASN A 14 -2.71 -7.56 9.77
CA ASN A 14 -3.98 -8.28 9.77
C ASN A 14 -4.35 -8.90 8.43
N ARG A 15 -3.41 -9.02 7.47
CA ARG A 15 -3.72 -9.43 6.08
C ARG A 15 -4.42 -10.78 5.98
N ALA A 16 -4.21 -11.67 6.95
CA ALA A 16 -4.84 -12.99 6.98
C ALA A 16 -6.39 -12.90 7.02
N SER A 17 -6.95 -11.82 7.58
CA SER A 17 -8.40 -11.58 7.62
C SER A 17 -8.92 -10.77 6.43
N LEU A 18 -8.07 -10.34 5.51
CA LEU A 18 -8.48 -9.62 4.30
C LEU A 18 -8.85 -10.63 3.21
N SER A 19 -10.00 -10.43 2.59
CA SER A 19 -10.48 -11.17 1.43
C SER A 19 -11.32 -10.25 0.54
N PRO A 20 -11.54 -10.62 -0.73
CA PRO A 20 -12.42 -9.90 -1.63
C PRO A 20 -13.81 -9.72 -1.00
N GLY A 21 -14.35 -8.50 -1.07
CA GLY A 21 -15.66 -8.14 -0.52
C GLY A 21 -15.78 -8.07 1.02
N ALA A 22 -14.74 -8.42 1.79
CA ALA A 22 -14.79 -8.41 3.26
C ALA A 22 -13.73 -7.50 3.93
N ALA A 23 -12.94 -6.76 3.15
CA ALA A 23 -11.99 -5.81 3.69
C ALA A 23 -12.69 -4.52 4.20
N PRO A 24 -12.17 -3.89 5.28
CA PRO A 24 -12.66 -2.58 5.71
C PRO A 24 -12.50 -1.55 4.59
N ALA A 25 -13.51 -0.70 4.39
CA ALA A 25 -13.50 0.32 3.32
C ALA A 25 -12.24 1.19 3.34
N GLN A 26 -11.78 1.60 4.53
CA GLN A 26 -10.56 2.39 4.71
C GLN A 26 -9.29 1.69 4.17
N VAL A 27 -9.22 0.35 4.24
CA VAL A 27 -8.08 -0.40 3.71
C VAL A 27 -8.12 -0.40 2.18
N SER A 28 -9.28 -0.68 1.59
CA SER A 28 -9.45 -0.67 0.13
C SER A 28 -9.16 0.71 -0.46
N GLU A 29 -9.71 1.78 0.14
CA GLU A 29 -9.45 3.17 -0.26
C GLU A 29 -7.96 3.53 -0.17
N ALA A 30 -7.28 3.13 0.92
CA ALA A 30 -5.85 3.40 1.08
C ALA A 30 -5.00 2.66 0.03
N VAL A 31 -5.35 1.40 -0.27
CA VAL A 31 -4.67 0.61 -1.31
C VAL A 31 -4.89 1.24 -2.69
N GLU A 32 -6.13 1.57 -3.03
CA GLU A 32 -6.47 2.22 -4.30
C GLU A 32 -5.73 3.56 -4.47
N HIS A 33 -5.68 4.37 -3.42
CA HIS A 33 -4.92 5.63 -3.44
C HIS A 33 -3.44 5.40 -3.76
N VAL A 34 -2.81 4.42 -3.11
CA VAL A 34 -1.39 4.10 -3.34
C VAL A 34 -1.16 3.61 -4.77
N LEU A 35 -2.05 2.77 -5.31
CA LEU A 35 -1.96 2.27 -6.68
C LEU A 35 -2.14 3.40 -7.71
N ASN A 36 -3.09 4.30 -7.47
CA ASN A 36 -3.31 5.47 -8.33
C ASN A 36 -2.10 6.40 -8.35
N ASP A 37 -1.52 6.69 -7.19
CA ASP A 37 -0.32 7.52 -7.09
C ASP A 37 0.92 6.84 -7.68
N LEU A 38 1.05 5.51 -7.56
CA LEU A 38 2.06 4.72 -8.26
C LEU A 38 1.88 4.82 -9.79
N GLY A 39 0.65 4.64 -10.28
CA GLY A 39 0.33 4.74 -11.70
C GLY A 39 0.59 6.13 -12.29
N GLN A 40 0.41 7.17 -11.47
CA GLN A 40 0.73 8.56 -11.84
C GLN A 40 2.20 8.94 -11.60
N GLY A 41 3.00 8.05 -11.02
CA GLY A 41 4.41 8.30 -10.67
C GLY A 41 4.63 9.29 -9.52
N LYS A 42 3.57 9.64 -8.77
CA LYS A 42 3.63 10.46 -7.55
C LYS A 42 4.25 9.70 -6.38
N LEU A 43 4.00 8.39 -6.34
CA LEU A 43 4.69 7.47 -5.45
C LEU A 43 5.60 6.54 -6.26
N ARG A 44 6.61 6.00 -5.58
CA ARG A 44 7.53 5.00 -6.13
C ARG A 44 8.03 4.09 -5.03
N VAL A 45 8.20 2.81 -5.34
CA VAL A 45 8.63 1.80 -4.37
C VAL A 45 10.03 2.08 -3.82
N ALA A 46 10.90 2.66 -4.64
CA ALA A 46 12.22 3.10 -4.23
C ALA A 46 12.55 4.44 -4.88
N GLU A 47 13.27 5.28 -4.17
CA GLU A 47 13.77 6.56 -4.66
C GLU A 47 15.16 6.86 -4.11
N ARG A 48 15.84 7.84 -4.72
CA ARG A 48 17.17 8.24 -4.30
C ARG A 48 17.08 9.45 -3.37
N ILE A 49 17.42 9.25 -2.09
CA ILE A 49 17.45 10.28 -1.05
C ILE A 49 18.92 10.41 -0.60
N ASP A 50 19.47 11.63 -0.66
CA ASP A 50 20.87 11.90 -0.29
C ASP A 50 21.90 10.97 -0.95
N GLY A 51 21.67 10.66 -2.23
CA GLY A 51 22.54 9.79 -3.03
C GLY A 51 22.37 8.29 -2.78
N GLN A 52 21.54 7.88 -1.81
CA GLN A 52 21.28 6.48 -1.48
C GLN A 52 19.89 6.04 -1.97
N TRP A 53 19.77 4.80 -2.40
CA TRP A 53 18.47 4.21 -2.70
C TRP A 53 17.75 3.83 -1.42
N VAL A 54 16.60 4.45 -1.19
CA VAL A 54 15.70 4.16 -0.08
C VAL A 54 14.48 3.42 -0.62
N THR A 55 14.09 2.33 0.05
CA THR A 55 12.91 1.54 -0.33
C THR A 55 11.78 1.79 0.65
N HIS A 56 10.61 2.15 0.12
CA HIS A 56 9.38 2.33 0.86
C HIS A 56 8.62 1.00 0.96
N GLN A 57 8.92 0.22 2.00
CA GLN A 57 8.37 -1.14 2.15
C GLN A 57 6.83 -1.14 2.22
N TRP A 58 6.22 -0.12 2.82
CA TRP A 58 4.76 -0.01 2.92
C TRP A 58 4.09 0.07 1.55
N ILE A 59 4.74 0.65 0.55
CA ILE A 59 4.24 0.68 -0.83
C ILE A 59 4.22 -0.73 -1.43
N LYS A 60 5.23 -1.56 -1.15
CA LYS A 60 5.22 -2.98 -1.56
C LYS A 60 4.09 -3.74 -0.87
N LYS A 61 3.87 -3.48 0.43
CA LYS A 61 2.76 -4.08 1.18
C LYS A 61 1.41 -3.72 0.55
N ALA A 62 1.19 -2.46 0.14
CA ALA A 62 -0.03 -2.04 -0.55
C ALA A 62 -0.25 -2.83 -1.85
N VAL A 63 0.78 -3.01 -2.68
CA VAL A 63 0.71 -3.82 -3.92
C VAL A 63 0.38 -5.29 -3.62
N LEU A 64 0.94 -5.87 -2.55
CA LEU A 64 0.61 -7.25 -2.18
C LEU A 64 -0.81 -7.38 -1.60
N ILE A 65 -1.28 -6.37 -0.87
CA ILE A 65 -2.64 -6.33 -0.36
C ILE A 65 -3.63 -6.18 -1.52
N SER A 66 -3.33 -5.40 -2.57
CA SER A 66 -4.27 -5.28 -3.70
C SER A 66 -4.56 -6.62 -4.35
N PHE A 67 -3.55 -7.48 -4.51
CA PHE A 67 -3.77 -8.85 -5.01
C PHE A 67 -4.62 -9.73 -4.10
N ARG A 68 -4.72 -9.39 -2.81
CA ARG A 68 -5.56 -10.11 -1.84
C ARG A 68 -6.99 -9.56 -1.78
N LEU A 69 -7.20 -8.30 -2.20
CA LEU A 69 -8.51 -7.67 -2.24
C LEU A 69 -9.27 -7.96 -3.54
N GLU A 70 -8.55 -8.34 -4.59
CA GLU A 70 -9.09 -8.79 -5.87
C GLU A 70 -9.20 -10.34 -5.89
N ASP A 71 -10.19 -10.87 -6.60
CA ASP A 71 -10.43 -12.31 -6.81
C ASP A 71 -9.44 -12.97 -7.79
#